data_AF-A0A960NLJ6-F1
#
_entry.id   AF-A0A960NLJ6-F1
#
_cell.length_a   1.000
_cell.length_b   1.000
_cell.length_c   1.000
_cell.angle_alpha   90.00
_cell.angle_beta   90.00
_cell.angle_gamma   90.00
#
_symmetry.space_group_name_H-M   'P 1'
#
loop_
_entity.id
_entity.type
_entity.pdbx_description
1 polymer ?
#
loop_
_entity_poly.entity_id
_entity_poly.type
_entity_poly.pdbx_seq_one_letter_code
_entity_poly.pdbx_strand_id
1 'polypeptide(L)'
;MNQMTQSILIITDDQALAHSLLRLARTVFTEGSVKASIYAKTPGLLSARLADTDIFILGLLRQYPGGLRAEGVALAGLLIPRGKKVF
;
A
#
# COMPACT_ATOMS: atom_id res chain seq x y z
N MET A 1 -5.47 -10.55 22.93
CA MET A 1 -5.50 -10.31 21.47
C MET A 1 -4.13 -10.69 20.91
N ASN A 2 -4.06 -11.74 20.08
CA ASN A 2 -2.83 -12.05 19.34
C ASN A 2 -2.58 -10.92 18.34
N GLN A 3 -1.56 -10.10 18.57
CA GLN A 3 -1.16 -9.12 17.57
C GLN A 3 -0.37 -9.83 16.46
N MET A 4 -0.75 -9.61 15.21
CA MET A 4 -0.08 -10.20 14.05
C MET A 4 1.12 -9.34 13.64
N THR A 5 2.31 -9.94 13.54
CA THR A 5 3.57 -9.34 13.08
C THR A 5 3.64 -9.16 11.56
N GLN A 6 2.50 -8.98 10.90
CA GLN A 6 2.45 -8.81 9.44
C GLN A 6 2.75 -7.36 9.07
N SER A 7 3.62 -7.17 8.09
CA SER A 7 3.96 -5.85 7.57
C SER A 7 2.92 -5.38 6.54
N ILE A 8 2.47 -4.14 6.67
CA ILE A 8 1.43 -3.53 5.84
C ILE A 8 1.99 -2.30 5.14
N LEU A 9 1.74 -2.22 3.83
CA LEU A 9 2.02 -1.03 3.05
C LEU A 9 0.73 -0.51 2.39
N ILE A 10 0.30 0.67 2.81
CA ILE A 10 -0.76 1.42 2.15
C ILE A 10 -0.11 2.28 1.06
N ILE A 11 -0.56 2.13 -0.18
CA ILE A 11 -0.11 2.93 -1.32
C ILE A 11 -1.32 3.60 -1.96
N THR A 12 -1.35 4.93 -1.93
CA THR A 12 -2.45 5.72 -2.48
C THR A 12 -1.97 7.09 -2.98
N ASP A 13 -2.71 7.67 -3.91
CA ASP A 13 -2.56 9.06 -4.35
C ASP A 13 -3.37 10.06 -3.50
N ASP A 14 -4.30 9.58 -2.67
CA ASP A 14 -5.11 10.39 -1.76
C ASP A 14 -4.52 10.41 -0.34
N GLN A 15 -4.12 11.61 0.12
CA GLN A 15 -3.54 11.82 1.44
C GLN A 15 -4.52 11.59 2.59
N ALA A 16 -5.79 12.01 2.44
CA ALA A 16 -6.81 11.83 3.47
C ALA A 16 -7.16 10.35 3.65
N LEU A 17 -7.24 9.61 2.54
CA LEU A 17 -7.40 8.17 2.55
C LEU A 17 -6.19 7.49 3.21
N ALA A 18 -4.97 7.90 2.86
CA ALA A 18 -3.74 7.36 3.46
C ALA A 18 -3.76 7.49 4.99
N HIS A 19 -4.10 8.65 5.52
CA HIS A 19 -4.17 8.89 6.97
C HIS A 19 -5.28 8.09 7.64
N SER A 20 -6.45 8.00 7.00
CA SER A 20 -7.60 7.26 7.53
C SER A 20 -7.30 5.77 7.64
N LEU A 21 -6.74 5.18 6.58
CA LEU A 21 -6.33 3.77 6.56
C LEU A 21 -5.18 3.49 7.52
N LEU A 22 -4.20 4.40 7.62
CA LEU A 22 -3.10 4.25 8.58
C LEU A 22 -3.62 4.21 10.02
N ARG A 23 -4.59 5.07 10.37
CA ARG A 23 -5.22 5.08 11.69
C ARG A 23 -5.91 3.75 11.98
N LEU A 24 -6.71 3.23 11.04
CA LEU A 24 -7.42 1.95 11.19
C LEU A 24 -6.46 0.75 11.26
N ALA A 25 -5.44 0.72 10.42
CA ALA A 25 -4.48 -0.36 10.44
C ALA A 25 -3.71 -0.40 11.78
N ARG A 26 -3.36 0.76 12.35
CA ARG A 26 -2.71 0.82 13.68
C ARG A 26 -3.60 0.36 14.84
N THR A 27 -4.93 0.30 14.69
CA THR A 27 -5.79 -0.29 15.74
C THR A 27 -5.82 -1.82 15.69
N VAL A 28 -5.43 -2.42 14.57
CA VAL A 28 -5.51 -3.87 14.34
C VAL A 28 -4.14 -4.55 14.41
N PHE A 29 -3.08 -3.85 14.01
CA PHE A 29 -1.72 -4.39 13.88
C PHE A 29 -0.74 -3.73 14.86
N THR A 30 0.35 -4.44 15.18
CA THR A 30 1.39 -3.94 16.08
C THR A 30 2.02 -2.66 15.55
N GLU A 31 2.30 -1.72 16.46
CA GLU A 31 2.97 -0.48 16.14
C GLU A 31 4.34 -0.77 15.49
N GLY A 32 4.58 -0.20 14.30
CA GLY A 32 5.81 -0.43 13.51
C GLY A 32 5.67 -1.43 12.34
N SER A 33 4.63 -2.27 12.31
CA SER A 33 4.37 -3.15 11.17
C SER A 33 3.60 -2.45 10.04
N VAL A 34 2.92 -1.34 10.34
CA VAL A 34 2.11 -0.58 9.38
C VAL A 34 2.85 0.65 8.86
N LYS A 35 3.03 0.72 7.54
CA LYS A 35 3.61 1.85 6.81
C LYS A 35 2.60 2.37 5.79
N ALA A 36 2.50 3.69 5.67
CA ALA A 36 1.75 4.33 4.59
C ALA A 36 2.72 5.13 3.71
N SER A 37 2.51 5.07 2.40
CA SER A 37 3.30 5.80 1.42
C SER A 37 2.38 6.50 0.43
N ILE A 38 2.55 7.82 0.30
CA ILE A 38 1.94 8.58 -0.79
C ILE A 38 2.83 8.35 -2.02
N TYR A 39 2.30 7.74 -3.07
CA TYR A 39 3.08 7.26 -4.21
C TYR A 39 3.87 8.37 -4.93
N ALA A 40 3.31 9.59 -4.97
CA ALA A 40 3.96 10.78 -5.54
C ALA A 40 5.33 11.11 -4.90
N LYS A 41 5.66 10.56 -3.72
CA LYS A 41 6.85 10.90 -2.95
C LYS A 41 7.94 9.83 -2.94
N THR A 42 7.80 8.68 -3.62
CA THR A 42 8.77 7.59 -3.36
C THR A 42 9.06 6.60 -4.50
N PRO A 43 9.47 7.02 -5.72
CA PRO A 43 9.87 6.08 -6.76
C PRO A 43 11.06 5.18 -6.36
N GLY A 44 12.06 5.73 -5.67
CA GLY A 44 13.31 5.02 -5.36
C GLY A 44 13.25 4.02 -4.19
N LEU A 45 12.29 4.16 -3.26
CA LEU A 45 12.17 3.30 -2.07
C LEU A 45 11.06 2.25 -2.17
N LEU A 46 10.29 2.26 -3.25
CA LEU A 46 9.15 1.35 -3.40
C LEU A 46 9.63 -0.10 -3.49
N SER A 47 10.64 -0.40 -4.30
CA SER A 47 11.14 -1.76 -4.54
C SER A 47 11.53 -2.50 -3.26
N ALA A 48 12.28 -1.85 -2.36
CA ALA A 48 12.68 -2.44 -1.08
C ALA A 48 11.47 -2.64 -0.16
N ARG A 49 10.56 -1.66 -0.10
CA ARG A 49 9.33 -1.76 0.70
C ARG A 49 8.39 -2.86 0.18
N LEU A 50 8.34 -3.10 -1.12
CA LEU A 50 7.51 -4.16 -1.71
C LEU A 50 8.00 -5.57 -1.31
N ALA A 51 9.31 -5.78 -1.16
CA ALA A 51 9.87 -7.07 -0.79
C ALA A 51 9.48 -7.45 0.65
N ASP A 52 9.65 -6.50 1.58
CA ASP A 52 9.48 -6.69 3.03
C ASP A 52 8.02 -6.55 3.51
N THR A 53 7.06 -6.37 2.60
CA THR A 53 5.64 -6.18 2.93
C THR A 53 4.83 -7.45 2.68
N ASP A 54 4.01 -7.86 3.64
CA ASP A 54 3.11 -9.02 3.53
C ASP A 54 1.75 -8.65 2.94
N ILE A 55 1.22 -7.48 3.33
CA ILE A 55 -0.12 -7.00 3.00
C ILE A 55 -0.04 -5.61 2.35
N PHE A 56 -0.74 -5.45 1.22
CA PHE A 56 -0.85 -4.19 0.50
C PHE A 56 -2.29 -3.70 0.52
N ILE A 57 -2.47 -2.39 0.68
CA ILE A 57 -3.75 -1.70 0.45
C ILE A 57 -3.51 -0.67 -0.65
N LEU A 58 -4.16 -0.84 -1.80
CA LEU A 58 -3.86 -0.10 -3.03
C LEU A 58 -5.03 0.81 -3.43
N GLY A 59 -4.84 2.11 -3.26
CA GLY A 59 -5.76 3.15 -3.73
C GLY A 59 -5.06 4.07 -4.72
N LEU A 60 -4.55 3.52 -5.83
CA LEU A 60 -3.75 4.29 -6.79
C LEU A 60 -4.48 4.54 -8.09
N LEU A 61 -4.92 5.78 -8.25
CA LEU A 61 -5.42 6.32 -9.51
C LEU A 61 -4.43 7.38 -10.00
N ARG A 62 -4.17 7.42 -11.32
CA ARG A 62 -3.29 8.46 -11.87
C ARG A 62 -3.84 9.02 -13.16
N GLN A 63 -3.87 10.34 -13.23
CA GLN A 63 -4.25 11.05 -14.43
C GLN A 63 -3.09 11.06 -15.42
N TYR A 64 -3.36 10.63 -16.65
CA TYR A 64 -2.45 10.70 -17.79
C TYR A 64 -3.07 11.51 -18.94
N PRO A 65 -2.27 12.00 -19.89
CA PRO A 65 -2.79 12.43 -21.19
C PRO A 65 -3.47 11.22 -21.85
N GLY A 66 -4.81 11.23 -21.90
CA GLY A 66 -5.61 10.10 -22.37
C GLY A 66 -6.53 9.45 -21.31
N GLY A 67 -6.49 9.92 -20.06
CA GLY A 67 -7.49 9.56 -19.04
C GLY A 67 -6.90 9.08 -17.72
N LEU A 68 -7.79 8.64 -16.84
CA LEU A 68 -7.47 8.10 -15.53
C LEU A 68 -7.08 6.63 -15.66
N ARG A 69 -5.98 6.23 -15.00
CA ARG A 69 -5.52 4.84 -14.95
C ARG A 69 -5.50 4.32 -13.53
N ALA A 70 -5.97 3.09 -13.34
CA ALA A 70 -5.90 2.36 -12.09
C ALA A 70 -4.55 1.66 -11.93
N GLU A 71 -3.51 2.41 -11.57
CA GLU A 71 -2.16 1.85 -11.35
C GLU A 71 -2.14 0.81 -10.22
N GLY A 72 -3.04 0.93 -9.25
CA GLY A 72 -3.20 -0.08 -8.20
C GLY A 72 -3.49 -1.48 -8.75
N VAL A 73 -4.27 -1.58 -9.83
CA VAL A 73 -4.58 -2.87 -10.48
C VAL A 73 -3.35 -3.47 -11.14
N ALA A 74 -2.56 -2.65 -11.83
CA ALA A 74 -1.31 -3.10 -12.46
C ALA A 74 -0.32 -3.60 -11.40
N LEU A 75 -0.21 -2.88 -10.27
CA LEU A 75 0.63 -3.29 -9.15
C LEU A 75 0.12 -4.57 -8.48
N ALA A 76 -1.20 -4.73 -8.29
CA ALA A 76 -1.80 -5.96 -7.78
C ALA A 76 -1.44 -7.18 -8.65
N GLY A 77 -1.47 -7.01 -9.98
CA GLY A 77 -1.07 -8.04 -10.94
C GLY A 77 0.39 -8.50 -10.81
N LEU A 78 1.27 -7.67 -10.26
CA LEU A 78 2.67 -8.02 -9.97
C LEU A 78 2.84 -8.66 -8.59
N LEU A 79 2.00 -8.30 -7.61
CA LEU A 79 2.12 -8.70 -6.21
C LEU A 79 1.43 -10.04 -5.93
N ILE A 80 0.25 -10.28 -6.49
CA ILE A 80 -0.53 -11.51 -6.27
C ILE A 80 0.26 -12.75 -6.70
N PRO A 81 0.91 -12.81 -7.89
CA PRO A 81 1.72 -13.96 -8.27
C PRO A 81 2.93 -14.22 -7.35
N ARG A 82 3.33 -13.22 -6.55
CA ARG A 82 4.41 -13.32 -5.55
C ARG A 82 3.91 -13.74 -4.16
N GLY A 83 2.65 -14.17 -4.05
CA GLY A 83 2.03 -14.63 -2.80
C GLY A 83 1.68 -13.50 -1.83
N LYS A 84 1.68 -12.24 -2.28
CA LYS A 84 1.34 -11.09 -1.44
C LYS A 84 -0.17 -10.91 -1.34
N LYS A 85 -0.67 -10.49 -0.17
CA LYS A 85 -2.08 -10.15 0.02
C LYS A 85 -2.34 -8.72 -0.42
N VAL A 86 -3.37 -8.49 -1.22
CA VAL A 86 -3.68 -7.17 -1.80
C VAL A 86 -5.16 -6.87 -1.58
N PHE A 87 -5.45 -5.64 -1.11
CA PHE A 87 -6.78 -5.08 -0.90
C PHE A 87 -6.93 -3.76 -1.65
#